data_AF-H7EL29-F1
#
_entry.id   AF-H7EL29-F1
#
_cell.length_a   1.000
_cell.length_b   1.000
_cell.length_c   1.000
_cell.angle_alpha   90.00
_cell.angle_beta   90.00
_cell.angle_gamma   90.00
#
_symmetry.space_group_name_H-M   'P 1'
#
loop_
_entity.id
_entity.type
_entity.pdbx_description
1 polymer ?
#
loop_
_entity_poly.entity_id
_entity_poly.type
_entity_poly.pdbx_seq_one_letter_code
_entity_poly.pdbx_strand_id
1 'polypeptide(L)'
;MKKQITIMLLLLALLFASQAMTEKTKMNYTGKVSWEEIYLPPSDDGEVLFLTEWRCYLLISRSDGEAWELEIPSGEEVKNLSFDESNFEETDDGFLLHFNWGGGRYFWSETFFFKESDGEPCLYKIESRLTEYTLNKKTGDFDDETDTKVRMIAPLIKLSDFNEKLPKLLGQ
;
A
#
# COMPACT_ATOMS: atom_id res chain seq x y z
N MET A 1 39.28 -48.12 0.90
CA MET A 1 37.91 -47.93 1.39
C MET A 1 37.68 -46.68 2.23
N LYS A 2 38.55 -46.32 3.20
CA LYS A 2 38.31 -45.13 4.08
C LYS A 2 38.18 -43.77 3.35
N LYS A 3 38.99 -43.51 2.31
CA LYS A 3 38.96 -42.22 1.58
C LYS A 3 37.64 -41.95 0.82
N GLN A 4 36.99 -42.98 0.28
CA GLN A 4 35.73 -42.78 -0.45
C GLN A 4 34.57 -42.42 0.47
N ILE A 5 34.54 -42.97 1.69
CA ILE A 5 33.50 -42.68 2.68
C ILE A 5 33.59 -41.21 3.13
N THR A 6 34.80 -40.68 3.32
CA THR A 6 35.01 -39.28 3.73
C THR A 6 34.56 -38.28 2.67
N ILE A 7 34.83 -38.55 1.39
CA ILE A 7 34.41 -37.67 0.28
C ILE A 7 32.88 -37.65 0.15
N MET A 8 32.25 -38.81 0.31
CA MET A 8 30.78 -38.93 0.24
C MET A 8 30.09 -38.17 1.38
N LEU A 9 30.64 -38.22 2.60
CA LEU A 9 30.14 -37.45 3.74
C LEU A 9 30.29 -35.93 3.55
N LEU A 10 31.40 -35.48 2.94
CA LEU A 10 31.62 -34.06 2.66
C LEU A 10 30.63 -33.52 1.60
N LEU A 11 30.40 -34.29 0.54
CA LEU A 11 29.43 -33.95 -0.51
C LEU A 11 28.01 -33.92 0.03
N LEU A 12 27.65 -34.86 0.91
CA LEU A 12 26.34 -34.89 1.55
C LEU A 12 26.14 -33.68 2.48
N ALA A 13 27.16 -33.31 3.27
CA ALA A 13 27.12 -32.12 4.11
C ALA A 13 27.02 -30.82 3.31
N LEU A 14 27.69 -30.72 2.15
CA LEU A 14 27.56 -29.60 1.22
C LEU A 14 26.17 -29.56 0.56
N LEU A 15 25.58 -30.71 0.25
CA LEU A 15 24.22 -30.80 -0.28
C LEU A 15 23.19 -30.33 0.77
N PHE A 16 23.35 -30.76 2.03
CA PHE A 16 22.49 -30.31 3.13
C PHE A 16 22.70 -28.84 3.49
N ALA A 17 23.94 -28.32 3.44
CA ALA A 17 24.22 -26.90 3.62
C ALA A 17 23.67 -26.04 2.46
N SER A 18 23.67 -26.57 1.24
CA SER A 18 23.05 -25.93 0.07
C SER A 18 21.52 -25.92 0.16
N GLN A 19 20.90 -27.00 0.64
CA GLN A 19 19.44 -27.08 0.82
C GLN A 19 18.96 -26.25 2.01
N ALA A 20 19.79 -26.08 3.05
CA ALA A 20 19.52 -25.19 4.18
C ALA A 20 19.67 -23.68 3.83
N MET A 21 20.29 -23.34 2.69
CA MET A 21 20.55 -21.95 2.27
C MET A 21 19.53 -21.36 1.29
N THR A 22 18.34 -21.95 1.12
CA THR A 22 17.30 -21.36 0.26
C THR A 22 15.87 -21.49 0.78
N GLU A 23 15.67 -21.48 2.11
CA GLU A 23 14.42 -20.91 2.61
C GLU A 23 14.60 -19.39 2.60
N LYS A 24 14.08 -18.73 1.55
CA LYS A 24 13.77 -17.30 1.67
C LYS A 24 12.80 -17.21 2.84
N THR A 25 13.27 -16.72 3.99
CA THR A 25 12.39 -16.36 5.10
C THR A 25 11.31 -15.48 4.52
N LYS A 26 10.05 -15.94 4.55
CA LYS A 26 8.92 -15.13 4.11
C LYS A 26 8.92 -13.86 4.96
N MET A 27 9.04 -12.71 4.31
CA MET A 27 8.93 -11.43 4.98
C MET A 27 7.44 -11.17 5.20
N ASN A 28 7.08 -10.91 6.45
CA ASN A 28 5.71 -10.58 6.80
C ASN A 28 5.59 -9.08 7.06
N TYR A 29 4.42 -8.51 6.76
CA TYR A 29 4.13 -7.08 6.91
C TYR A 29 2.88 -6.86 7.75
N THR A 30 2.91 -5.81 8.55
CA THR A 30 1.76 -5.34 9.32
C THR A 30 1.55 -3.85 9.07
N GLY A 31 0.29 -3.44 8.88
CA GLY A 31 -0.11 -2.04 8.79
C GLY A 31 -0.82 -1.60 10.05
N LYS A 32 -0.49 -0.40 10.56
CA LYS A 32 -1.21 0.25 11.66
C LYS A 32 -1.51 1.69 11.32
N VAL A 33 -2.75 2.11 11.55
CA VAL A 33 -3.19 3.47 11.24
C VAL A 33 -3.19 4.32 12.51
N SER A 34 -2.69 5.54 12.40
CA SER A 34 -2.75 6.55 13.46
C SER A 34 -3.25 7.88 12.92
N TRP A 35 -3.90 8.66 13.81
CA TRP A 35 -4.44 9.97 13.50
C TRP A 35 -3.80 11.02 14.39
N GLU A 36 -3.40 12.14 13.80
CA GLU A 36 -2.81 13.27 14.51
C GLU A 36 -3.60 14.55 14.22
N GLU A 37 -3.92 15.31 15.27
CA GLU A 37 -4.51 16.65 15.15
C GLU A 37 -3.37 17.67 15.08
N ILE A 38 -3.33 18.45 13.98
CA ILE A 38 -2.34 19.48 13.75
C ILE A 38 -2.99 20.85 13.87
N TYR A 39 -2.35 21.73 14.63
CA TYR A 39 -2.76 23.13 14.79
C TYR A 39 -2.05 23.99 13.75
N LEU A 40 -2.83 24.59 12.85
CA LEU A 40 -2.28 25.53 11.87
C LEU A 40 -2.07 26.90 12.52
N PRO A 41 -0.97 27.61 12.17
CA PRO A 41 -0.78 28.97 12.64
C PRO A 41 -1.91 29.86 12.11
N PRO A 42 -2.29 30.92 12.85
CA PRO A 42 -3.31 31.87 12.42
C PRO A 42 -2.92 32.53 11.07
N SER A 43 -3.93 32.82 10.25
CA SER A 43 -3.75 33.53 8.98
C SER A 43 -3.28 34.98 9.22
N ASP A 44 -2.41 35.48 8.35
CA ASP A 44 -1.86 36.85 8.39
C ASP A 44 -2.92 37.94 8.14
N ASP A 45 -4.15 37.57 7.77
CA ASP A 45 -5.27 38.47 7.47
C ASP A 45 -6.02 39.00 8.71
N GLY A 46 -5.61 38.61 9.91
CA GLY A 46 -6.14 39.15 11.16
C GLY A 46 -7.44 38.51 11.63
N GLU A 47 -7.95 37.48 10.96
CA GLU A 47 -8.97 36.60 11.51
C GLU A 47 -8.31 35.41 12.21
N VAL A 48 -8.29 35.45 13.55
CA VAL A 48 -7.79 34.32 14.36
C VAL A 48 -8.84 33.22 14.34
N LEU A 49 -8.77 32.38 13.31
CA LEU A 49 -9.37 31.05 13.31
C LEU A 49 -8.25 30.05 13.58
N PHE A 50 -8.29 29.38 14.73
CA PHE A 50 -7.50 28.17 14.91
C PHE A 50 -8.08 27.12 13.97
N LEU A 51 -7.39 26.84 12.87
CA LEU A 51 -7.73 25.73 12.01
C LEU A 51 -7.01 24.49 12.57
N THR A 52 -7.78 23.44 12.84
CA THR A 52 -7.22 22.11 13.13
C THR A 52 -7.40 21.23 11.90
N GLU A 53 -6.34 20.53 11.53
CA GLU A 53 -6.35 19.52 10.48
C GLU A 53 -6.08 18.15 11.11
N TRP A 54 -6.79 17.12 10.66
CA TRP A 54 -6.50 15.74 11.05
C TRP A 54 -5.67 15.08 9.95
N ARG A 55 -4.48 14.61 10.31
CA ARG A 55 -3.59 13.83 9.43
C ARG A 55 -3.69 12.35 9.78
N CYS A 56 -3.69 11.52 8.74
CA CYS A 56 -3.72 10.06 8.85
C CYS A 56 -2.36 9.52 8.43
N TYR A 57 -1.79 8.63 9.24
CA TYR A 57 -0.53 7.96 8.95
C TYR A 57 -0.72 6.45 8.97
N LEU A 58 -0.03 5.76 8.08
CA LEU A 58 0.09 4.30 8.06
C LEU A 58 1.52 3.89 8.37
N LEU A 59 1.73 3.19 9.49
CA LEU A 59 2.98 2.54 9.81
C LEU A 59 2.98 1.10 9.27
N ILE A 60 3.88 0.83 8.33
CA ILE A 60 4.11 -0.49 7.74
C ILE A 60 5.35 -1.08 8.39
N SER A 61 5.21 -2.16 9.15
CA SER A 61 6.32 -2.84 9.83
C SER A 61 6.61 -4.19 9.17
N ARG A 62 7.88 -4.49 8.91
CA ARG A 62 8.35 -5.78 8.40
C ARG A 62 8.89 -6.64 9.54
N SER A 63 8.78 -7.95 9.38
CA SER A 63 9.16 -8.95 10.41
C SER A 63 10.63 -8.91 10.87
N ASP A 64 11.53 -8.30 10.10
CA ASP A 64 12.94 -8.11 10.46
C ASP A 64 13.21 -6.84 11.28
N GLY A 65 12.17 -6.04 11.54
CA GLY A 65 12.23 -4.82 12.35
C GLY A 65 12.29 -3.52 11.54
N GLU A 66 12.42 -3.59 10.21
CA GLU A 66 12.32 -2.40 9.36
C GLU A 66 10.89 -1.87 9.33
N ALA A 67 10.74 -0.54 9.23
CA ALA A 67 9.43 0.10 9.20
C ALA A 67 9.43 1.35 8.33
N TRP A 68 8.28 1.63 7.73
CA TRP A 68 8.02 2.80 6.91
C TRP A 68 6.74 3.47 7.37
N GLU A 69 6.76 4.79 7.41
CA GLU A 69 5.59 5.61 7.66
C GLU A 69 5.13 6.27 6.36
N LEU A 70 3.84 6.16 6.07
CA LEU A 70 3.19 6.84 4.95
C LEU A 70 2.20 7.86 5.49
N GLU A 71 2.23 9.07 4.95
CA GLU A 71 1.18 10.05 5.16
C GLU A 71 0.07 9.81 4.14
N ILE A 72 -1.14 9.58 4.64
CA ILE A 72 -2.31 9.38 3.80
C ILE A 72 -2.86 10.76 3.43
N PRO A 73 -3.12 11.04 2.13
CA PRO A 73 -3.59 12.34 1.70
C PRO A 73 -4.87 12.77 2.41
N SER A 74 -5.01 14.06 2.69
CA SER A 74 -6.22 14.56 3.35
C SER A 74 -7.43 14.57 2.39
N GLY A 75 -8.62 14.76 2.96
CA GLY A 75 -9.85 14.93 2.17
C GLY A 75 -9.84 16.19 1.28
N GLU A 76 -8.94 17.14 1.53
CA GLU A 76 -8.73 18.31 0.67
C GLU A 76 -7.87 17.97 -0.56
N GLU A 77 -6.88 17.10 -0.39
CA GLU A 77 -6.02 16.60 -1.46
C GLU A 77 -6.75 15.59 -2.34
N VAL A 78 -7.52 14.69 -1.71
CA VAL A 78 -8.34 13.67 -2.39
C VAL A 78 -9.75 13.69 -1.79
N LYS A 79 -10.69 14.27 -2.54
CA LYS A 79 -12.06 14.48 -2.09
C LYS A 79 -12.73 13.18 -1.65
N ASN A 80 -13.23 13.19 -0.41
CA ASN A 80 -13.91 12.06 0.25
C ASN A 80 -13.07 10.77 0.29
N LEU A 81 -11.74 10.90 0.44
CA LEU A 81 -10.90 9.74 0.69
C LEU A 81 -11.29 9.07 2.01
N SER A 82 -11.41 7.75 1.98
CA SER A 82 -11.60 6.91 3.15
C SER A 82 -10.45 5.93 3.27
N PHE A 83 -9.79 5.93 4.43
CA PHE A 83 -8.67 5.04 4.73
C PHE A 83 -8.65 4.65 6.21
N ASP A 84 -8.50 3.36 6.49
CA ASP A 84 -8.34 2.77 7.81
C ASP A 84 -7.49 1.48 7.75
N GLU A 85 -7.38 0.73 8.85
CA GLU A 85 -6.55 -0.48 8.91
C GLU A 85 -7.02 -1.58 7.96
N SER A 86 -8.31 -1.63 7.60
CA SER A 86 -8.85 -2.62 6.65
C SER A 86 -8.38 -2.39 5.22
N ASN A 87 -7.82 -1.21 4.94
CA ASN A 87 -7.23 -0.88 3.66
C ASN A 87 -5.83 -1.47 3.46
N PHE A 88 -5.24 -2.08 4.48
CA PHE A 88 -3.98 -2.81 4.39
C PHE A 88 -4.24 -4.32 4.37
N GLU A 89 -3.64 -5.03 3.42
CA GLU A 89 -3.68 -6.50 3.36
C GLU A 89 -2.31 -7.08 3.05
N GLU A 90 -1.84 -8.01 3.87
CA GLU A 90 -0.64 -8.79 3.61
C GLU A 90 -0.88 -9.82 2.50
N THR A 91 0.12 -10.04 1.65
CA THR A 91 0.07 -11.04 0.57
C THR A 91 1.29 -11.96 0.65
N ASP A 92 1.36 -12.99 -0.18
CA ASP A 92 2.51 -13.90 -0.19
C ASP A 92 3.82 -13.24 -0.65
N ASP A 93 3.74 -12.21 -1.50
CA ASP A 93 4.90 -11.53 -2.10
C ASP A 93 5.21 -10.16 -1.47
N GLY A 94 4.38 -9.69 -0.54
CA GLY A 94 4.43 -8.34 0.02
C GLY A 94 3.10 -7.95 0.67
N PHE A 95 2.50 -6.85 0.22
CA PHE A 95 1.21 -6.37 0.72
C PHE A 95 0.52 -5.52 -0.35
N LEU A 96 -0.73 -5.15 -0.09
CA LEU A 96 -1.47 -4.19 -0.89
C LEU A 96 -2.11 -3.11 -0.03
N LEU A 97 -2.37 -1.96 -0.65
CA LEU A 97 -3.09 -0.85 -0.05
C LEU A 97 -4.31 -0.52 -0.91
N HIS A 98 -5.48 -0.44 -0.30
CA HIS A 98 -6.74 -0.07 -0.93
C HIS A 98 -7.10 1.39 -0.63
N PHE A 99 -7.34 2.20 -1.63
CA PHE A 99 -7.81 3.57 -1.46
C PHE A 99 -9.17 3.73 -2.13
N ASN A 100 -10.14 4.26 -1.39
CA ASN A 100 -11.48 4.52 -1.89
C ASN A 100 -11.81 6.00 -1.73
N TRP A 101 -12.27 6.65 -2.78
CA TRP A 101 -12.62 8.07 -2.72
C TRP A 101 -13.75 8.45 -3.68
N GLY A 102 -14.19 9.70 -3.59
CA GLY A 102 -15.32 10.21 -4.36
C GLY A 102 -16.66 10.07 -3.64
N GLY A 103 -17.74 9.95 -4.40
CA GLY A 103 -19.09 9.86 -3.86
C GLY A 103 -20.14 10.52 -4.74
N GLY A 104 -21.41 10.27 -4.40
CA GLY A 104 -22.53 10.67 -5.25
C GLY A 104 -22.55 9.82 -6.52
N ARG A 105 -22.29 10.45 -7.68
CA ARG A 105 -22.34 9.76 -8.99
C ARG A 105 -21.11 8.92 -9.28
N TYR A 106 -19.93 9.30 -8.79
CA TYR A 106 -18.67 8.63 -9.16
C TYR A 106 -17.92 8.18 -7.92
N PHE A 107 -17.52 6.92 -7.91
CA PHE A 107 -16.73 6.31 -6.84
C PHE A 107 -15.50 5.65 -7.43
N TRP A 108 -14.33 5.95 -6.87
CA TRP A 108 -13.06 5.42 -7.32
C TRP A 108 -12.48 4.50 -6.27
N SER A 109 -11.87 3.41 -6.73
CA SER A 109 -11.12 2.48 -5.91
C SER A 109 -9.78 2.20 -6.58
N GLU A 110 -8.68 2.35 -5.86
CA GLU A 110 -7.34 1.99 -6.32
C GLU A 110 -6.73 0.97 -5.38
N THR A 111 -6.15 -0.08 -5.94
CA THR A 111 -5.36 -1.06 -5.20
C THR A 111 -3.92 -0.98 -5.64
N PHE A 112 -3.03 -0.64 -4.72
CA PHE A 112 -1.59 -0.54 -4.93
C PHE A 112 -0.93 -1.81 -4.43
N PHE A 113 -0.26 -2.53 -5.34
CA PHE A 113 0.37 -3.81 -5.03
C PHE A 113 1.87 -3.63 -4.84
N PHE A 114 2.36 -4.01 -3.67
CA PHE A 114 3.76 -3.97 -3.30
C PHE A 114 4.34 -5.37 -3.23
N LYS A 115 5.58 -5.50 -3.68
CA LYS A 115 6.37 -6.72 -3.51
C LYS A 115 7.77 -6.39 -3.02
N GLU A 116 8.39 -7.33 -2.32
CA GLU A 116 9.76 -7.17 -1.87
C GLU A 116 10.72 -7.16 -3.07
N SER A 117 11.55 -6.11 -3.17
CA SER A 117 12.61 -5.98 -4.18
C SER A 117 13.76 -5.16 -3.61
N ASP A 118 15.00 -5.64 -3.78
CA ASP A 118 16.21 -4.93 -3.34
C ASP A 118 16.19 -4.50 -1.85
N GLY A 119 15.59 -5.33 -0.99
CA GLY A 119 15.52 -5.12 0.45
C GLY A 119 14.43 -4.15 0.91
N GLU A 120 13.52 -3.76 0.01
CA GLU A 120 12.42 -2.83 0.31
C GLU A 120 11.13 -3.21 -0.44
N PRO A 121 9.94 -2.96 0.14
CA PRO A 121 8.70 -3.06 -0.60
C PRO A 121 8.65 -2.05 -1.75
N CYS A 122 8.30 -2.54 -2.94
CA CYS A 122 8.21 -1.71 -4.14
C CYS A 122 6.85 -1.90 -4.83
N LEU A 123 6.21 -0.79 -5.16
CA LEU A 123 5.01 -0.74 -5.98
C LEU A 123 5.34 -1.25 -7.39
N TYR A 124 4.60 -2.27 -7.83
CA TYR A 124 4.79 -2.87 -9.15
C TYR A 124 3.51 -2.92 -10.00
N LYS A 125 2.35 -2.72 -9.38
CA LYS A 125 1.05 -2.82 -10.04
C LYS A 125 0.03 -1.94 -9.33
N ILE A 126 -0.85 -1.33 -10.12
CA ILE A 126 -2.01 -0.58 -9.66
C ILE A 126 -3.24 -1.13 -10.36
N GLU A 127 -4.31 -1.42 -9.62
CA GLU A 127 -5.63 -1.73 -10.16
C GLU A 127 -6.60 -0.61 -9.82
N SER A 128 -7.13 0.03 -10.86
CA SER A 128 -8.03 1.17 -10.78
C SER A 128 -9.43 0.73 -11.15
N ARG A 129 -10.42 1.08 -10.34
CA ARG A 129 -11.84 0.85 -10.59
C ARG A 129 -12.59 2.18 -10.48
N LEU A 130 -13.38 2.49 -11.49
CA LEU A 130 -14.35 3.58 -11.46
C LEU A 130 -15.74 2.97 -11.51
N THR A 131 -16.57 3.31 -10.53
CA THR A 131 -18.00 2.98 -10.52
C THR A 131 -18.80 4.27 -10.72
N GLU A 132 -19.65 4.28 -11.74
CA GLU A 132 -20.62 5.34 -11.98
C GLU A 132 -22.03 4.88 -11.55
N TYR A 133 -22.66 5.65 -10.67
CA TYR A 133 -24.02 5.40 -10.19
C TYR A 133 -25.03 6.28 -10.92
N THR A 134 -26.04 5.65 -11.52
CA THR A 134 -27.14 6.33 -12.20
C THR A 134 -28.46 6.00 -11.52
N LEU A 135 -29.22 7.02 -11.12
CA LEU A 135 -30.56 6.83 -10.56
C LEU A 135 -31.54 6.39 -11.67
N ASN A 136 -32.07 5.18 -11.54
CA ASN A 136 -33.14 4.69 -12.38
C ASN A 136 -34.46 5.37 -12.00
N LYS A 137 -34.88 6.36 -12.80
CA LYS A 137 -36.09 7.14 -12.51
C LYS A 137 -37.39 6.33 -12.53
N LYS A 138 -37.38 5.09 -13.04
CA LYS A 138 -38.56 4.22 -13.11
C LYS A 138 -38.70 3.35 -11.87
N THR A 139 -37.60 2.78 -11.38
CA THR A 139 -37.61 1.89 -10.21
C THR A 139 -37.30 2.63 -8.91
N GLY A 140 -36.59 3.75 -8.98
CA GLY A 140 -36.07 4.48 -7.82
C GLY A 140 -34.75 3.91 -7.30
N ASP A 141 -34.24 2.84 -7.91
CA ASP A 141 -32.97 2.20 -7.55
C ASP A 141 -31.78 2.87 -8.26
N PHE A 142 -30.57 2.60 -7.77
CA PHE A 142 -29.34 2.98 -8.45
C PHE A 142 -28.84 1.82 -9.31
N ASP A 143 -28.64 2.09 -10.59
CA ASP A 143 -27.88 1.24 -11.50
C ASP A 143 -26.40 1.64 -11.40
N ASP A 144 -25.46 0.69 -11.53
CA ASP A 144 -24.03 0.95 -11.52
C ASP A 144 -23.32 0.41 -12.76
N GLU A 145 -22.42 1.21 -13.32
CA GLU A 145 -21.49 0.80 -14.37
C GLU A 145 -20.06 0.86 -13.82
N THR A 146 -19.30 -0.22 -14.01
CA THR A 146 -17.94 -0.35 -13.47
C THR A 146 -16.94 -0.52 -14.59
N ASP A 147 -15.94 0.36 -14.62
CA ASP A 147 -14.74 0.22 -15.44
C ASP A 147 -13.56 -0.18 -14.57
N THR A 148 -12.74 -1.12 -15.08
CA THR A 148 -11.52 -1.59 -14.38
C THR A 148 -10.31 -1.48 -15.30
N LYS A 149 -9.20 -0.99 -14.75
CA LYS A 149 -7.93 -0.82 -15.46
C LYS A 149 -6.78 -1.35 -14.60
N VAL A 150 -5.89 -2.11 -15.22
CA VAL A 150 -4.66 -2.59 -14.58
C VAL A 150 -3.46 -1.84 -15.19
N ARG A 151 -2.60 -1.30 -14.34
CA ARG A 151 -1.35 -0.62 -14.72
C ARG A 151 -0.16 -1.32 -14.08
N MET A 152 0.78 -1.79 -14.90
CA MET A 152 2.07 -2.27 -14.42
C MET A 152 3.03 -1.08 -14.24
N ILE A 153 3.78 -1.07 -13.15
CA ILE A 153 4.71 0.01 -12.80
C ILE A 153 6.14 -0.41 -13.15
N ALA A 154 6.77 0.33 -14.06
CA ALA A 154 8.15 0.15 -14.48
C ALA A 154 8.76 1.53 -14.80
N PRO A 155 9.86 1.95 -14.13
CA PRO A 155 10.55 1.24 -13.06
C PRO A 155 9.69 1.09 -11.80
N LEU A 156 10.02 0.12 -10.96
CA LEU A 156 9.37 -0.07 -9.66
C LEU A 156 9.52 1.19 -8.79
N ILE A 157 8.52 1.50 -7.97
CA ILE A 157 8.58 2.64 -7.03
C ILE A 157 8.76 2.09 -5.62
N LYS A 158 9.88 2.43 -4.99
CA LYS A 158 10.17 2.09 -3.59
C LYS A 158 9.16 2.70 -2.63
N LEU A 159 8.86 2.03 -1.53
CA LEU A 159 7.93 2.52 -0.51
C LEU A 159 8.38 3.86 0.08
N SER A 160 9.69 4.04 0.28
CA SER A 160 10.29 5.32 0.69
C SER A 160 9.99 6.48 -0.28
N ASP A 161 9.93 6.21 -1.58
CA ASP A 161 9.59 7.21 -2.61
C ASP A 161 8.08 7.31 -2.88
N PHE A 162 7.28 6.41 -2.32
CA PHE A 162 5.86 6.30 -2.64
C PHE A 162 5.06 7.45 -2.03
N ASN A 163 5.41 7.89 -0.82
CA ASN A 163 4.67 8.91 -0.08
C ASN A 163 4.48 10.20 -0.90
N GLU A 164 5.56 10.72 -1.48
CA GLU A 164 5.53 11.94 -2.32
C GLU A 164 4.75 11.78 -3.63
N LYS A 165 4.52 10.54 -4.07
CA LYS A 165 3.86 10.22 -5.35
C LYS A 165 2.39 9.86 -5.16
N LEU A 166 2.00 9.43 -3.96
CA LEU A 166 0.66 8.93 -3.65
C LEU A 166 -0.46 9.89 -4.08
N PRO A 167 -0.44 11.20 -3.76
CA PRO A 167 -1.48 12.12 -4.21
C PRO A 167 -1.65 12.22 -5.73
N LYS A 168 -0.55 12.03 -6.50
CA LYS A 168 -0.58 12.09 -7.98
C LYS A 168 -1.00 10.78 -8.62
N LEU A 169 -0.85 9.67 -7.89
CA LEU A 169 -1.28 8.34 -8.32
C LEU A 169 -2.77 8.14 -8.03
N LEU A 170 -3.26 8.75 -6.96
CA LEU A 170 -4.69 8.94 -6.71
C LEU A 170 -5.23 10.06 -7.61
N GLY A 171 -6.50 9.96 -8.04
CA GLY A 171 -7.16 11.03 -8.80
C GLY A 171 -6.80 11.15 -10.29
N GLN A 172 -6.26 10.09 -10.90
CA GLN A 172 -6.13 9.98 -12.38
C GLN A 172 -7.36 9.37 -13.05
#